data_AF-A0A952NDA3-F1
#
_entry.id   AF-A0A952NDA3-F1
#
_cell.length_a   1.000
_cell.length_b   1.000
_cell.length_c   1.000
_cell.angle_alpha   90.00
_cell.angle_beta   90.00
_cell.angle_gamma   90.00
#
_symmetry.space_group_name_H-M   'P 1'
#
loop_
_entity.id
_entity.type
_entity.pdbx_description
1 polymer ?
#
loop_
_entity_poly.entity_id
_entity_poly.type
_entity_poly.pdbx_seq_one_letter_code
_entity_poly.pdbx_strand_id
1 'polypeptide(L)'
;MKKLARLALIGTALALPLLYQNCARVELEQPSIEEPLKIFSGTMKLCLDGSYSTKTIESASAYNLNVVNRGRGYQLDSDGDGLTDNEELRYGFDPRNRRSNGKYLDKICLDLSGSNDCGALNTTCSKQPNMLGLSDCDWQILGLDLVGTNRDKGLDSDNDGMTDLIELLRGTQPNVKDDLDDPDHDLVRNFDEIRRGSNVLYFDEPFSSPLEVKSSLTKKTGDPSCAGESWEFRVDQLTQVKAPAVRDDLEGGIPTGGLTFTRGEDENTAVIILKLQPQPGQTGEAEILIRPVILGPALENLDGTMADFVSAGRVDR
;
A
#
# COMPACT_ATOMS: atom_id res chain seq x y z
N MET A 1 -79.80 23.83 -46.88
CA MET A 1 -80.69 22.71 -46.50
C MET A 1 -79.82 21.58 -45.94
N LYS A 2 -80.06 21.21 -44.66
CA LYS A 2 -79.90 19.87 -44.01
C LYS A 2 -78.63 19.06 -44.39
N LYS A 3 -77.73 18.68 -43.48
CA LYS A 3 -77.92 18.02 -42.17
C LYS A 3 -76.69 18.19 -41.27
N LEU A 4 -76.95 18.41 -39.98
CA LEU A 4 -76.05 18.09 -38.87
C LEU A 4 -75.83 16.58 -38.76
N ALA A 5 -74.61 16.18 -38.42
CA ALA A 5 -74.34 14.93 -37.70
C ALA A 5 -73.26 15.19 -36.65
N ARG A 6 -73.67 15.11 -35.37
CA ARG A 6 -72.78 14.97 -34.21
C ARG A 6 -72.31 13.51 -34.15
N LEU A 7 -71.03 13.26 -33.86
CA LEU A 7 -70.52 12.03 -33.23
C LEU A 7 -69.14 12.39 -32.64
N ALA A 8 -69.06 12.60 -31.33
CA ALA A 8 -68.65 11.60 -30.33
C ALA A 8 -67.16 11.76 -29.98
N LEU A 9 -66.96 12.46 -28.86
CA LEU A 9 -65.73 12.61 -28.11
C LEU A 9 -65.30 11.22 -27.60
N ILE A 10 -64.15 10.70 -28.04
CA ILE A 10 -63.46 9.61 -27.36
C ILE A 10 -62.06 10.11 -27.06
N GLY A 11 -61.88 10.54 -25.81
CA GLY A 11 -60.57 10.80 -25.24
C GLY A 11 -59.87 9.48 -24.99
N THR A 12 -58.81 9.21 -25.73
CA THR A 12 -57.77 8.26 -25.34
C THR A 12 -56.52 9.07 -25.04
N ALA A 13 -56.36 9.43 -23.76
CA ALA A 13 -55.08 9.82 -23.23
C ALA A 13 -54.16 8.59 -23.33
N LEU A 14 -53.25 8.60 -24.31
CA LEU A 14 -52.12 7.69 -24.32
C LEU A 14 -51.21 8.12 -23.16
N ALA A 15 -51.42 7.52 -21.99
CA ALA A 15 -50.43 7.53 -20.93
C ALA A 15 -49.25 6.69 -21.42
N LEU A 16 -48.21 7.35 -21.93
CA LEU A 16 -46.89 6.71 -22.02
C LEU A 16 -46.48 6.36 -20.58
N PRO A 17 -46.21 5.09 -20.25
CA PRO A 17 -45.50 4.79 -19.03
C PRO A 17 -44.08 5.33 -19.23
N LEU A 18 -43.79 6.47 -18.61
CA LEU A 18 -42.42 6.84 -18.27
C LEU A 18 -41.89 5.71 -17.39
N LEU A 19 -41.20 4.75 -18.01
CA LEU A 19 -40.28 3.87 -17.32
C LEU A 19 -39.19 4.77 -16.76
N TYR A 20 -39.41 5.30 -15.56
CA TYR A 20 -38.34 5.75 -14.70
C TYR A 20 -37.46 4.53 -14.45
N GLN A 21 -36.44 4.35 -15.29
CA GLN A 21 -35.26 3.62 -14.89
C GLN A 21 -34.67 4.44 -13.74
N ASN A 22 -35.03 4.07 -12.51
CA ASN A 22 -34.21 4.34 -11.36
C ASN A 22 -32.91 3.56 -11.57
N CYS A 23 -32.00 4.12 -12.37
CA CYS A 23 -30.58 3.86 -12.22
C CYS A 23 -30.15 4.56 -10.93
N ALA A 24 -30.69 4.09 -9.79
CA ALA A 24 -29.95 4.16 -8.56
C ALA A 24 -28.70 3.34 -8.87
N ARG A 25 -27.59 4.03 -9.13
CA ARG A 25 -26.26 3.47 -8.89
C ARG A 25 -26.34 2.96 -7.45
N VAL A 26 -26.60 1.67 -7.29
CA VAL A 26 -26.28 0.98 -6.06
C VAL A 26 -24.76 0.97 -6.08
N GLU A 27 -24.17 2.07 -5.64
CA GLU A 27 -22.82 2.05 -5.12
C GLU A 27 -22.96 1.10 -3.93
N LEU A 28 -22.59 -0.16 -4.14
CA LEU A 28 -22.49 -1.12 -3.06
C LEU A 28 -21.38 -0.55 -2.17
N GLU A 29 -21.77 0.28 -1.21
CA GLU A 29 -20.94 0.65 -0.08
C GLU A 29 -20.64 -0.67 0.61
N GLN A 30 -19.45 -1.17 0.31
CA GLN A 30 -18.96 -2.41 0.86
C GLN A 30 -18.61 -2.20 2.32
N PRO A 31 -18.75 -3.25 3.15
CA PRO A 31 -18.56 -3.09 4.57
C PRO A 31 -17.12 -2.70 4.86
N SER A 32 -16.95 -1.54 5.49
CA SER A 32 -15.70 -1.19 6.15
C SER A 32 -15.32 -2.29 7.14
N ILE A 33 -14.02 -2.53 7.30
CA ILE A 33 -13.51 -3.31 8.41
C ILE A 33 -13.81 -2.54 9.68
N GLU A 34 -14.74 -3.06 10.47
CA GLU A 34 -15.21 -2.39 11.68
C GLU A 34 -14.26 -2.62 12.86
N GLU A 35 -13.67 -3.82 12.98
CA GLU A 35 -12.83 -4.20 14.12
C GLU A 35 -11.66 -5.11 13.69
N PRO A 36 -10.48 -4.98 14.33
CA PRO A 36 -9.36 -5.88 14.12
C PRO A 36 -9.66 -7.28 14.69
N LEU A 37 -9.18 -8.32 14.00
CA LEU A 37 -9.17 -9.70 14.50
C LEU A 37 -8.20 -9.86 15.68
N LYS A 38 -7.03 -9.22 15.59
CA LYS A 38 -6.00 -9.23 16.62
C LYS A 38 -5.15 -7.97 16.50
N ILE A 39 -4.66 -7.47 17.63
CA ILE A 39 -3.68 -6.38 17.67
C ILE A 39 -2.33 -6.97 18.04
N PHE A 40 -1.33 -6.69 17.21
CA PHE A 40 0.06 -7.05 17.47
C PHE A 40 0.84 -5.86 18.01
N SER A 41 1.70 -6.15 18.96
CA SER A 41 2.69 -5.22 19.49
C SER A 41 4.03 -5.93 19.59
N GLY A 42 5.11 -5.17 19.62
CA GLY A 42 6.44 -5.72 19.86
C GLY A 42 7.52 -4.66 19.88
N THR A 43 8.69 -5.05 20.34
CA THR A 43 9.87 -4.19 20.43
C THR A 43 11.04 -4.83 19.70
N MET A 44 11.62 -4.09 18.77
CA MET A 44 12.84 -4.48 18.09
C MET A 44 14.03 -3.71 18.65
N LYS A 45 15.07 -4.46 19.05
CA LYS A 45 16.35 -3.91 19.47
C LYS A 45 17.30 -3.90 18.28
N LEU A 46 17.59 -2.71 17.78
CA LEU A 46 18.32 -2.50 16.54
C LEU A 46 19.73 -2.01 16.90
N CYS A 47 20.70 -2.92 16.84
CA CYS A 47 22.10 -2.56 17.00
C CYS A 47 22.75 -2.39 15.62
N LEU A 48 23.24 -1.18 15.33
CA LEU A 48 23.97 -0.87 14.11
C LEU A 48 25.46 -1.16 14.31
N ASP A 49 25.84 -2.44 14.25
CA ASP A 49 27.23 -2.89 14.33
C ASP A 49 27.74 -3.42 12.98
N GLY A 50 29.00 -3.88 12.96
CA GLY A 50 29.61 -4.49 11.79
C GLY A 50 29.46 -3.64 10.53
N SER A 51 28.75 -4.19 9.54
CA SER A 51 28.48 -3.56 8.24
C SER A 51 27.69 -2.24 8.33
N TYR A 52 26.96 -2.01 9.42
CA TYR A 52 26.13 -0.82 9.64
C TYR A 52 26.75 0.21 10.58
N SER A 53 28.00 0.00 11.01
CA SER A 53 28.69 0.85 12.00
C SER A 53 28.86 2.33 11.59
N THR A 54 28.74 2.66 10.31
CA THR A 54 28.81 4.04 9.78
C THR A 54 27.46 4.65 9.47
N LYS A 55 26.37 3.97 9.84
CA LYS A 55 24.98 4.37 9.56
C LYS A 55 24.26 4.85 10.83
N THR A 56 23.15 5.54 10.61
CA THR A 56 22.12 5.88 11.60
C THR A 56 20.77 5.51 11.03
N ILE A 57 19.80 5.17 11.87
CA ILE A 57 18.42 5.01 11.43
C ILE A 57 17.82 6.40 11.22
N GLU A 58 17.29 6.64 10.02
CA GLU A 58 16.55 7.85 9.68
C GLU A 58 15.07 7.67 10.02
N SER A 59 14.49 6.55 9.58
CA SER A 59 13.08 6.23 9.82
C SER A 59 12.87 4.73 10.02
N ALA A 60 11.78 4.41 10.71
CA ALA A 60 11.28 3.05 10.91
C ALA A 60 9.76 3.08 10.84
N SER A 61 9.18 2.24 10.00
CA SER A 61 7.73 2.18 9.77
C SER A 61 7.26 0.74 9.69
N ALA A 62 6.02 0.48 10.11
CA ALA A 62 5.37 -0.82 10.01
C ALA A 62 4.07 -0.65 9.22
N TYR A 63 3.80 -1.56 8.30
CA TYR A 63 2.62 -1.49 7.44
C TYR A 63 1.93 -2.85 7.42
N ASN A 64 0.60 -2.86 7.61
CA ASN A 64 -0.23 -3.98 7.19
C ASN A 64 -0.68 -3.68 5.76
N LEU A 65 -0.26 -4.51 4.81
CA LEU A 65 -0.55 -4.31 3.39
C LEU A 65 -1.97 -4.75 3.02
N ASN A 66 -2.66 -5.50 3.88
CA ASN A 66 -4.02 -5.96 3.60
C ASN A 66 -5.14 -5.02 4.04
N VAL A 67 -4.79 -3.83 4.50
CA VAL A 67 -5.77 -2.87 4.99
C VAL A 67 -5.49 -1.54 4.32
N VAL A 68 -6.52 -0.95 3.73
CA VAL A 68 -6.43 0.31 3.00
C VAL A 68 -7.54 1.24 3.46
N ASN A 69 -7.19 2.48 3.84
CA ASN A 69 -8.15 3.50 4.19
C ASN A 69 -8.60 4.25 2.92
N ARG A 70 -9.91 4.39 2.71
CA ARG A 70 -10.51 5.19 1.62
C ARG A 70 -11.36 6.36 2.14
N GLY A 71 -10.99 6.92 3.29
CA GLY A 71 -11.63 8.06 3.96
C GLY A 71 -12.93 7.72 4.68
N ARG A 72 -13.79 6.91 4.05
CA ARG A 72 -15.04 6.43 4.66
C ARG A 72 -14.85 5.22 5.59
N GLY A 73 -13.62 4.73 5.70
CA GLY A 73 -13.28 3.57 6.50
C GLY A 73 -12.19 2.73 5.84
N TYR A 74 -11.75 1.75 6.61
CA TYR A 74 -10.76 0.77 6.17
C TYR A 74 -11.45 -0.34 5.39
N GLN A 75 -10.81 -0.80 4.34
CA GLN A 75 -11.27 -1.88 3.50
C GLN A 75 -10.16 -2.92 3.33
N LEU A 76 -10.58 -4.14 3.06
CA LEU A 76 -9.68 -5.25 2.81
C LEU A 76 -9.04 -5.09 1.43
N ASP A 77 -7.74 -5.31 1.38
CA ASP A 77 -6.92 -5.48 0.18
C ASP A 77 -6.29 -6.87 0.30
N SER A 78 -6.96 -7.87 -0.28
CA SER A 78 -6.67 -9.26 -0.02
C SER A 78 -5.31 -9.66 -0.55
N ASP A 79 -4.79 -9.09 -1.64
CA ASP A 79 -3.48 -9.48 -2.16
C ASP A 79 -2.37 -8.46 -1.86
N GLY A 80 -2.72 -7.29 -1.33
CA GLY A 80 -1.77 -6.26 -0.89
C GLY A 80 -1.17 -5.48 -2.05
N ASP A 81 -1.92 -5.30 -3.13
CA ASP A 81 -1.49 -4.57 -4.33
C ASP A 81 -1.88 -3.09 -4.34
N GLY A 82 -2.64 -2.64 -3.34
CA GLY A 82 -3.04 -1.25 -3.15
C GLY A 82 -4.46 -0.96 -3.63
N LEU A 83 -5.11 -1.90 -4.28
CA LEU A 83 -6.55 -1.90 -4.54
C LEU A 83 -7.27 -2.72 -3.48
N THR A 84 -8.42 -2.21 -3.03
CA THR A 84 -9.30 -3.01 -2.19
C THR A 84 -9.98 -4.08 -3.02
N ASP A 85 -10.37 -5.21 -2.42
CA ASP A 85 -11.10 -6.30 -3.10
C ASP A 85 -12.31 -5.77 -3.89
N ASN A 86 -12.87 -4.67 -3.41
CA ASN A 86 -14.07 -4.05 -3.94
C ASN A 86 -13.78 -3.21 -5.17
N GLU A 87 -12.67 -2.47 -5.15
CA GLU A 87 -12.15 -1.76 -6.32
C GLU A 87 -11.79 -2.78 -7.40
N GLU A 88 -11.16 -3.87 -7.02
CA GLU A 88 -10.80 -4.95 -7.94
C GLU A 88 -12.01 -5.58 -8.61
N LEU A 89 -13.00 -6.03 -7.82
CA LEU A 89 -14.25 -6.57 -8.35
C LEU A 89 -15.01 -5.55 -9.23
N ARG A 90 -14.94 -4.27 -8.90
CA ARG A 90 -15.58 -3.19 -9.66
C ARG A 90 -14.93 -2.98 -11.03
N TYR A 91 -13.61 -3.09 -11.11
CA TYR A 91 -12.85 -2.90 -12.36
C TYR A 91 -12.53 -4.20 -13.08
N GLY A 92 -12.84 -5.36 -12.50
CA GLY A 92 -12.67 -6.68 -13.09
C GLY A 92 -11.28 -7.30 -12.87
N PHE A 93 -10.59 -6.89 -11.81
CA PHE A 93 -9.39 -7.55 -11.30
C PHE A 93 -9.78 -8.72 -10.36
N ASP A 94 -8.83 -9.57 -10.02
CA ASP A 94 -8.98 -10.71 -9.12
C ASP A 94 -8.38 -10.38 -7.74
N PRO A 95 -9.21 -10.25 -6.67
CA PRO A 95 -8.77 -9.86 -5.33
C PRO A 95 -7.70 -10.71 -4.64
N ARG A 96 -7.30 -11.82 -5.25
CA ARG A 96 -6.26 -12.70 -4.72
C ARG A 96 -5.01 -12.73 -5.58
N ASN A 97 -4.91 -11.82 -6.55
CA ASN A 97 -3.82 -11.79 -7.51
C ASN A 97 -3.44 -10.34 -7.82
N ARG A 98 -2.32 -9.93 -7.23
CA ARG A 98 -1.75 -8.57 -7.35
C ARG A 98 -1.53 -8.11 -8.78
N ARG A 99 -1.55 -9.04 -9.74
CA ARG A 99 -1.29 -8.85 -11.17
C ARG A 99 -2.27 -9.70 -11.96
N SER A 100 -3.55 -9.36 -11.95
CA SER A 100 -4.59 -10.03 -12.74
C SER A 100 -4.28 -10.09 -14.24
N ASN A 101 -3.60 -9.07 -14.78
CA ASN A 101 -3.14 -9.06 -16.17
C ASN A 101 -1.78 -9.79 -16.38
N GLY A 102 -1.15 -10.25 -15.30
CA GLY A 102 0.08 -11.02 -15.28
C GLY A 102 1.36 -10.23 -15.55
N LYS A 103 1.34 -8.90 -15.55
CA LYS A 103 2.52 -8.07 -15.87
C LYS A 103 2.69 -6.87 -14.95
N TYR A 104 1.67 -6.04 -14.79
CA TYR A 104 1.71 -4.84 -13.95
C TYR A 104 0.89 -5.09 -12.69
N LEU A 105 1.20 -4.39 -11.60
CA LEU A 105 0.31 -4.40 -10.43
C LEU A 105 -1.06 -3.90 -10.88
N ASP A 106 -2.13 -4.45 -10.30
CA ASP A 106 -3.48 -4.04 -10.71
C ASP A 106 -3.74 -2.59 -10.33
N LYS A 107 -3.16 -2.11 -9.21
CA LYS A 107 -3.08 -0.68 -8.89
C LYS A 107 -2.46 0.17 -10.01
N ILE A 108 -1.27 -0.19 -10.50
CA ILE A 108 -0.60 0.51 -11.61
C ILE A 108 -1.45 0.45 -12.88
N CYS A 109 -2.03 -0.73 -13.14
CA CYS A 109 -2.85 -0.97 -14.29
C CYS A 109 -4.07 -0.04 -14.31
N LEU A 110 -4.76 0.07 -13.18
CA LEU A 110 -5.91 0.93 -13.01
C LEU A 110 -5.52 2.40 -13.11
N ASP A 111 -4.45 2.82 -12.43
CA ASP A 111 -4.04 4.24 -12.40
C ASP A 111 -3.63 4.76 -13.78
N LEU A 112 -2.99 3.93 -14.61
CA LEU A 112 -2.52 4.33 -15.94
C LEU A 112 -3.55 4.11 -17.05
N SER A 113 -4.36 3.05 -16.97
CA SER A 113 -5.31 2.70 -18.05
C SER A 113 -6.76 3.06 -17.74
N GLY A 114 -7.11 3.27 -16.47
CA GLY A 114 -8.48 3.44 -16.01
C GLY A 114 -9.34 2.18 -16.10
N SER A 115 -8.72 1.01 -16.33
CA SER A 115 -9.42 -0.27 -16.50
C SER A 115 -8.53 -1.46 -16.09
N ASN A 116 -9.07 -2.69 -16.17
CA ASN A 116 -8.28 -3.91 -16.05
C ASN A 116 -7.59 -4.34 -17.37
N ASP A 117 -7.79 -3.61 -18.47
CA ASP A 117 -7.12 -3.85 -19.74
C ASP A 117 -5.85 -3.02 -19.86
N CYS A 118 -4.74 -3.63 -19.45
CA CYS A 118 -3.40 -3.05 -19.58
C CYS A 118 -2.64 -3.45 -20.83
N GLY A 119 -3.33 -3.96 -21.86
CA GLY A 119 -2.71 -4.29 -23.14
C GLY A 119 -2.10 -3.09 -23.87
N ALA A 120 -2.62 -1.88 -23.61
CA ALA A 120 -2.08 -0.64 -24.16
C ALA A 120 -0.74 -0.23 -23.51
N LEU A 121 -0.44 -0.72 -22.31
CA LEU A 121 0.82 -0.48 -21.61
C LEU A 121 1.89 -1.42 -22.21
N ASN A 122 2.64 -0.90 -23.18
CA ASN A 122 3.62 -1.68 -23.92
C ASN A 122 5.07 -1.40 -23.47
N THR A 123 5.44 -1.93 -22.30
CA THR A 123 6.84 -1.94 -21.84
C THR A 123 7.54 -3.26 -22.17
N THR A 124 8.80 -3.21 -22.60
CA THR A 124 9.64 -4.42 -22.72
C THR A 124 10.36 -4.65 -21.39
N CYS A 125 10.00 -5.70 -20.65
CA CYS A 125 10.55 -6.01 -19.32
C CYS A 125 10.76 -7.53 -19.15
N SER A 126 11.53 -7.91 -18.13
CA SER A 126 11.93 -9.28 -17.80
C SER A 126 11.12 -9.92 -16.67
N LYS A 127 10.13 -9.19 -16.12
CA LYS A 127 9.29 -9.59 -15.00
C LYS A 127 10.11 -9.98 -13.75
N GLN A 128 11.19 -9.26 -13.50
CA GLN A 128 12.05 -9.51 -12.35
C GLN A 128 11.69 -8.56 -11.20
N PRO A 129 11.29 -9.06 -10.02
CA PRO A 129 10.97 -8.25 -8.86
C PRO A 129 12.24 -7.70 -8.17
N ASN A 130 12.11 -6.57 -7.48
CA ASN A 130 13.02 -6.17 -6.42
C ASN A 130 12.57 -6.77 -5.07
N MET A 131 13.29 -6.49 -3.99
CA MET A 131 13.00 -7.05 -2.67
C MET A 131 11.65 -6.61 -2.10
N LEU A 132 11.10 -5.49 -2.54
CA LEU A 132 9.77 -5.00 -2.17
C LEU A 132 8.65 -5.59 -3.07
N GLY A 133 8.98 -6.30 -4.14
CA GLY A 133 7.97 -6.93 -5.00
C GLY A 133 7.36 -6.00 -6.06
N LEU A 134 7.94 -4.83 -6.29
CA LEU A 134 7.82 -4.15 -7.58
C LEU A 134 8.64 -4.91 -8.60
N SER A 135 8.17 -5.05 -9.83
CA SER A 135 8.87 -5.69 -10.93
C SER A 135 9.49 -4.67 -11.88
N ASP A 136 10.40 -5.14 -12.72
CA ASP A 136 10.96 -4.31 -13.78
C ASP A 136 9.98 -3.84 -14.82
N CYS A 137 8.80 -4.45 -14.90
CA CYS A 137 7.69 -3.91 -15.66
C CYS A 137 7.08 -2.67 -14.98
N ASP A 138 6.92 -2.72 -13.66
CA ASP A 138 6.28 -1.67 -12.85
C ASP A 138 7.14 -0.40 -12.80
N TRP A 139 8.40 -0.51 -12.37
CA TRP A 139 9.24 0.68 -12.23
C TRP A 139 9.61 1.31 -13.58
N GLN A 140 9.61 0.55 -14.68
CA GLN A 140 9.80 1.11 -16.02
C GLN A 140 8.57 1.85 -16.53
N ILE A 141 7.36 1.31 -16.33
CA ILE A 141 6.14 2.01 -16.79
C ILE A 141 5.87 3.28 -15.99
N LEU A 142 6.24 3.27 -14.70
CA LEU A 142 6.17 4.43 -13.82
C LEU A 142 7.32 5.44 -14.04
N GLY A 143 8.35 5.08 -14.83
CA GLY A 143 9.51 5.94 -15.08
C GLY A 143 10.44 6.12 -13.89
N LEU A 144 10.40 5.19 -12.92
CA LEU A 144 11.25 5.17 -11.72
C LEU A 144 12.67 4.67 -12.05
N ASP A 145 12.90 4.21 -13.27
CA ASP A 145 14.22 3.88 -13.79
C ASP A 145 14.95 5.08 -14.41
N LEU A 146 14.32 6.25 -14.45
CA LEU A 146 14.83 7.46 -15.12
C LEU A 146 15.53 8.43 -14.17
N VAL A 147 16.47 7.94 -13.35
CA VAL A 147 17.52 8.78 -12.77
C VAL A 147 18.82 7.98 -12.75
N GLY A 148 19.87 8.51 -13.38
CA GLY A 148 21.16 7.84 -13.64
C GLY A 148 22.04 7.54 -12.41
N THR A 149 21.44 7.14 -11.29
CA THR A 149 22.14 6.83 -10.04
C THR A 149 21.62 5.52 -9.40
N ASN A 150 20.30 5.23 -9.39
CA ASN A 150 19.75 4.14 -8.56
C ASN A 150 20.16 2.73 -9.03
N ARG A 151 21.09 2.10 -8.30
CA ARG A 151 21.48 0.69 -8.48
C ARG A 151 20.36 -0.27 -8.09
N ASP A 152 19.47 0.14 -7.20
CA ASP A 152 18.34 -0.64 -6.72
C ASP A 152 17.03 0.09 -7.07
N LYS A 153 16.51 -0.19 -8.27
CA LYS A 153 15.31 0.45 -8.87
C LYS A 153 14.03 0.13 -8.08
N GLY A 154 13.10 1.08 -8.01
CA GLY A 154 11.79 0.85 -7.40
C GLY A 154 11.84 0.80 -5.87
N LEU A 155 12.73 1.59 -5.25
CA LEU A 155 12.97 1.57 -3.81
C LEU A 155 12.51 2.86 -3.12
N ASP A 156 13.05 4.01 -3.51
CA ASP A 156 12.73 5.36 -3.02
C ASP A 156 13.37 6.29 -4.07
N SER A 157 12.62 6.60 -5.13
CA SER A 157 13.18 7.17 -6.37
C SER A 157 13.33 8.67 -6.32
N ASP A 158 12.63 9.35 -5.41
CA ASP A 158 12.74 10.80 -5.17
C ASP A 158 13.43 11.17 -3.83
N ASN A 159 13.85 10.16 -3.06
CA ASN A 159 14.62 10.28 -1.83
C ASN A 159 13.88 11.06 -0.73
N ASP A 160 12.57 10.87 -0.63
CA ASP A 160 11.75 11.54 0.38
C ASP A 160 11.58 10.74 1.68
N GLY A 161 11.92 9.45 1.68
CA GLY A 161 11.86 8.60 2.87
C GLY A 161 10.68 7.63 2.89
N MET A 162 9.73 7.77 1.97
CA MET A 162 8.77 6.74 1.63
C MET A 162 9.38 5.80 0.58
N THR A 163 8.87 4.58 0.49
CA THR A 163 9.34 3.66 -0.55
C THR A 163 8.38 3.66 -1.71
N ASP A 164 8.90 3.56 -2.94
CA ASP A 164 8.09 3.63 -4.17
C ASP A 164 6.88 2.69 -4.13
N LEU A 165 7.06 1.50 -3.55
CA LEU A 165 5.95 0.57 -3.34
C LEU A 165 4.91 1.17 -2.39
N ILE A 166 5.32 1.59 -1.19
CA ILE A 166 4.37 2.11 -0.19
C ILE A 166 3.65 3.35 -0.71
N GLU A 167 4.34 4.24 -1.40
CA GLU A 167 3.73 5.41 -2.04
C GLU A 167 2.65 5.02 -3.05
N LEU A 168 2.97 4.10 -3.96
CA LEU A 168 2.02 3.55 -4.92
C LEU A 168 0.80 2.92 -4.23
N LEU A 169 1.03 2.10 -3.20
CA LEU A 169 -0.04 1.41 -2.46
C LEU A 169 -0.93 2.39 -1.68
N ARG A 170 -0.39 3.54 -1.26
CA ARG A 170 -1.08 4.51 -0.41
C ARG A 170 -1.56 5.77 -1.15
N GLY A 171 -1.22 5.90 -2.43
CA GLY A 171 -1.76 6.92 -3.32
C GLY A 171 -0.95 8.22 -3.39
N THR A 172 0.33 8.19 -3.00
CA THR A 172 1.30 9.27 -3.27
C THR A 172 2.11 8.96 -4.54
N GLN A 173 3.02 9.84 -4.92
CA GLN A 173 3.73 9.77 -6.20
C GLN A 173 5.20 9.34 -6.04
N PRO A 174 5.60 8.12 -6.46
CA PRO A 174 6.96 7.59 -6.24
C PRO A 174 8.13 8.35 -6.86
N ASN A 175 7.87 9.42 -7.61
CA ASN A 175 8.89 10.21 -8.31
C ASN A 175 8.79 11.71 -7.99
N VAL A 176 7.99 12.07 -7.01
CA VAL A 176 7.76 13.44 -6.57
C VAL A 176 7.85 13.47 -5.07
N LYS A 177 8.90 14.12 -4.57
CA LYS A 177 9.11 14.38 -3.15
C LYS A 177 7.90 15.11 -2.54
N ASP A 178 6.98 14.33 -1.99
CA ASP A 178 5.69 14.78 -1.47
C ASP A 178 5.50 14.37 0.00
N ASP A 179 6.53 13.83 0.65
CA ASP A 179 6.56 13.50 2.09
C ASP A 179 6.04 14.59 3.03
N LEU A 180 6.24 15.86 2.65
CA LEU A 180 5.86 17.05 3.43
C LEU A 180 4.54 17.69 2.99
N ASP A 181 3.93 17.20 1.91
CA ASP A 181 2.67 17.72 1.41
C ASP A 181 1.50 17.30 2.33
N ASP A 182 0.44 18.10 2.27
CA ASP A 182 -0.81 17.93 3.02
C ASP A 182 -1.97 18.23 2.03
N PRO A 183 -2.31 17.28 1.13
CA PRO A 183 -3.21 17.52 0.01
C PRO A 183 -4.66 17.79 0.41
N ASP A 184 -5.10 17.27 1.56
CA ASP A 184 -6.46 17.43 2.08
C ASP A 184 -6.60 18.56 3.12
N HIS A 185 -5.48 19.15 3.53
CA HIS A 185 -5.36 20.27 4.46
C HIS A 185 -5.87 19.96 5.88
N ASP A 186 -5.66 18.74 6.36
CA ASP A 186 -6.03 18.33 7.71
C ASP A 186 -4.92 18.52 8.76
N LEU A 187 -3.78 19.08 8.32
CA LEU A 187 -2.57 19.36 9.09
C LEU A 187 -1.72 18.13 9.41
N VAL A 188 -2.00 16.99 8.78
CA VAL A 188 -1.14 15.82 8.76
C VAL A 188 -0.49 15.71 7.39
N ARG A 189 0.80 15.35 7.36
CA ARG A 189 1.56 15.24 6.13
C ARG A 189 1.47 13.83 5.57
N ASN A 190 1.63 13.68 4.26
CA ASN A 190 1.67 12.40 3.56
C ASN A 190 2.48 11.32 4.30
N PHE A 191 3.70 11.65 4.73
CA PHE A 191 4.57 10.69 5.44
C PHE A 191 3.95 10.18 6.75
N ASP A 192 3.39 11.08 7.55
CA ASP A 192 2.81 10.75 8.85
C ASP A 192 1.49 9.98 8.69
N GLU A 193 0.70 10.35 7.67
CA GLU A 193 -0.53 9.69 7.27
C GLU A 193 -0.32 8.25 6.81
N ILE A 194 0.63 8.06 5.88
CA ILE A 194 1.01 6.74 5.37
C ILE A 194 1.50 5.84 6.51
N ARG A 195 2.33 6.37 7.42
CA ARG A 195 2.88 5.60 8.55
C ARG A 195 1.81 5.13 9.52
N ARG A 196 0.73 5.89 9.71
CA ARG A 196 -0.40 5.53 10.60
C ARG A 196 -1.53 4.80 9.88
N GLY A 197 -1.48 4.74 8.54
CA GLY A 197 -2.50 4.13 7.69
C GLY A 197 -3.76 4.99 7.51
N SER A 198 -3.64 6.32 7.58
CA SER A 198 -4.71 7.25 7.16
C SER A 198 -4.71 7.43 5.63
N ASN A 199 -5.56 8.33 5.11
CA ASN A 199 -5.72 8.55 3.69
C ASN A 199 -5.28 9.96 3.29
N VAL A 200 -4.22 10.06 2.47
CA VAL A 200 -3.57 11.32 2.05
C VAL A 200 -4.45 12.31 1.27
N LEU A 201 -5.68 11.92 0.92
CA LEU A 201 -6.62 12.72 0.14
C LEU A 201 -7.93 12.97 0.90
N TYR A 202 -8.03 12.60 2.17
CA TYR A 202 -9.27 12.67 2.92
C TYR A 202 -9.08 13.18 4.34
N PHE A 203 -9.62 14.37 4.59
CA PHE A 203 -9.62 15.03 5.88
C PHE A 203 -10.17 14.11 6.98
N ASP A 204 -9.28 13.50 7.77
CA ASP A 204 -9.63 12.52 8.81
C ASP A 204 -9.16 12.87 10.23
N GLU A 205 -8.65 14.09 10.44
CA GLU A 205 -8.37 14.61 11.77
C GLU A 205 -9.61 15.03 12.60
N PRO A 206 -9.69 14.66 13.90
CA PRO A 206 -8.73 13.82 14.61
C PRO A 206 -8.83 12.35 14.20
N PHE A 207 -7.71 11.78 13.77
CA PHE A 207 -7.64 10.39 13.35
C PHE A 207 -7.57 9.48 14.57
N SER A 208 -8.59 8.65 14.76
CA SER A 208 -8.63 7.68 15.86
C SER A 208 -9.37 6.42 15.40
N SER A 209 -8.59 5.44 14.96
CA SER A 209 -9.09 4.15 14.50
C SER A 209 -8.48 3.00 15.31
N PRO A 210 -9.24 1.93 15.61
CA PRO A 210 -8.63 0.70 16.13
C PRO A 210 -7.66 0.06 15.12
N LEU A 211 -7.73 0.44 13.84
CA LEU A 211 -6.85 -0.02 12.75
C LEU A 211 -5.65 0.92 12.48
N GLU A 212 -5.54 2.02 13.23
CA GLU A 212 -4.39 2.92 13.15
C GLU A 212 -3.10 2.17 13.49
N VAL A 213 -2.03 2.43 12.75
CA VAL A 213 -0.70 1.93 13.11
C VAL A 213 -0.04 2.87 14.12
N LYS A 214 0.37 2.33 15.27
CA LYS A 214 1.09 3.08 16.32
C LYS A 214 2.47 2.50 16.48
N SER A 215 3.48 3.34 16.25
CA SER A 215 4.87 2.96 16.43
C SER A 215 5.73 4.14 16.85
N SER A 216 6.88 3.85 17.45
CA SER A 216 7.86 4.85 17.88
C SER A 216 9.28 4.33 17.70
N LEU A 217 10.19 5.22 17.32
CA LEU A 217 11.61 4.94 17.18
C LEU A 217 12.39 5.78 18.19
N THR A 218 13.19 5.12 19.04
CA THR A 218 13.96 5.79 20.10
C THR A 218 15.42 5.38 20.04
N LYS A 219 16.32 6.35 19.89
CA LYS A 219 17.77 6.12 20.03
C LYS A 219 18.12 5.84 21.50
N LYS A 220 18.85 4.77 21.76
CA LYS A 220 19.30 4.39 23.12
C LYS A 220 20.78 4.78 23.30
N THR A 221 21.09 5.37 24.44
CA THR A 221 22.46 5.77 24.79
C THR A 221 23.05 4.80 25.80
N GLY A 222 24.28 4.33 25.56
CA GLY A 222 25.04 3.55 26.54
C GLY A 222 24.61 2.08 26.67
N ASP A 223 24.15 1.46 25.58
CA ASP A 223 23.83 0.04 25.53
C ASP A 223 25.12 -0.80 25.47
N PRO A 224 25.50 -1.56 26.52
CA PRO A 224 26.74 -2.34 26.52
C PRO A 224 26.71 -3.53 25.57
N SER A 225 25.52 -3.94 25.13
CA SER A 225 25.33 -5.07 24.20
C SER A 225 25.50 -4.68 22.74
N CYS A 226 25.57 -3.38 22.45
CA CYS A 226 25.72 -2.85 21.11
C CYS A 226 27.03 -2.08 20.95
N ALA A 227 27.91 -2.55 20.05
CA ALA A 227 29.18 -1.88 19.79
C ALA A 227 29.01 -0.57 19.00
N GLY A 228 27.96 -0.49 18.20
CA GLY A 228 27.62 0.71 17.43
C GLY A 228 26.40 1.43 18.00
N GLU A 229 25.61 2.02 17.11
CA GLU A 229 24.45 2.80 17.51
C GLU A 229 23.27 1.89 17.88
N SER A 230 22.69 2.08 19.06
CA SER A 230 21.55 1.28 19.54
C SER A 230 20.25 2.05 19.41
N TRP A 231 19.23 1.40 18.86
CA TRP A 231 17.88 1.92 18.71
C TRP A 231 16.85 0.91 19.20
N GLU A 232 15.71 1.44 19.62
CA GLU A 232 14.52 0.66 19.93
C GLU A 232 13.40 1.13 19.02
N PHE A 233 12.93 0.24 18.14
CA PHE A 233 11.72 0.46 17.36
C PHE A 233 10.58 -0.32 18.02
N ARG A 234 9.56 0.40 18.47
CA ARG A 234 8.43 -0.16 19.18
C ARG A 234 7.18 -0.02 18.32
N VAL A 235 6.52 -1.13 18.07
CA VAL A 235 5.20 -1.18 17.44
C VAL A 235 4.20 -1.42 18.56
N ASP A 236 3.41 -0.40 18.87
CA ASP A 236 2.36 -0.46 19.90
C ASP A 236 1.06 -1.06 19.35
N GLN A 237 0.76 -0.79 18.08
CA GLN A 237 -0.44 -1.26 17.42
C GLN A 237 -0.14 -1.54 15.94
N LEU A 238 -0.24 -2.80 15.54
CA LEU A 238 -0.34 -3.25 14.15
C LEU A 238 -1.43 -4.30 14.08
N THR A 239 -2.52 -4.00 13.37
CA THR A 239 -3.73 -4.81 13.43
C THR A 239 -3.73 -5.91 12.39
N GLN A 240 -4.29 -7.06 12.74
CA GLN A 240 -4.68 -8.12 11.83
C GLN A 240 -6.18 -8.04 11.58
N VAL A 241 -6.59 -8.27 10.34
CA VAL A 241 -7.99 -8.29 9.89
C VAL A 241 -8.30 -9.64 9.25
N LYS A 242 -9.58 -9.97 9.14
CA LYS A 242 -10.01 -11.17 8.42
C LYS A 242 -9.67 -10.99 6.94
N ALA A 243 -8.88 -11.91 6.41
CA ALA A 243 -8.45 -11.92 5.03
C ALA A 243 -8.49 -13.37 4.52
N PRO A 244 -8.88 -13.60 3.26
CA PRO A 244 -8.81 -14.92 2.68
C PRO A 244 -7.35 -15.36 2.51
N ALA A 245 -7.14 -16.66 2.31
CA ALA A 245 -5.85 -17.17 1.85
C ALA A 245 -5.52 -16.64 0.44
N VAL A 246 -4.24 -16.36 0.22
CA VAL A 246 -3.67 -15.90 -1.06
C VAL A 246 -2.41 -16.70 -1.37
N ARG A 247 -2.12 -16.86 -2.66
CA ARG A 247 -0.92 -17.54 -3.15
C ARG A 247 -0.28 -16.73 -4.27
N ASP A 248 1.04 -16.58 -4.20
CA ASP A 248 1.81 -15.81 -5.18
C ASP A 248 1.99 -16.56 -6.52
N ASP A 249 1.60 -17.85 -6.58
CA ASP A 249 1.63 -18.61 -7.84
C ASP A 249 0.67 -18.06 -8.91
N LEU A 250 -0.21 -17.13 -8.51
CA LEU A 250 -1.15 -16.43 -9.38
C LEU A 250 -0.54 -15.19 -10.08
N GLU A 251 0.64 -14.69 -9.69
CA GLU A 251 1.25 -13.45 -10.22
C GLU A 251 1.78 -13.53 -11.67
N GLY A 252 1.14 -14.29 -12.57
CA GLY A 252 1.50 -14.33 -13.99
C GLY A 252 2.94 -14.78 -14.28
N GLY A 253 3.53 -15.56 -13.36
CA GLY A 253 4.91 -16.05 -13.41
C GLY A 253 5.97 -15.06 -12.95
N ILE A 254 5.59 -13.93 -12.34
CA ILE A 254 6.53 -13.04 -11.65
C ILE A 254 6.88 -13.68 -10.30
N PRO A 255 8.16 -13.98 -10.00
CA PRO A 255 8.55 -14.42 -8.68
C PRO A 255 8.26 -13.34 -7.64
N THR A 256 8.07 -13.72 -6.39
CA THR A 256 8.21 -12.77 -5.29
C THR A 256 9.70 -12.48 -5.07
N GLY A 257 10.09 -11.22 -4.97
CA GLY A 257 11.47 -10.85 -4.69
C GLY A 257 11.86 -11.20 -3.26
N GLY A 258 11.56 -10.28 -2.33
CA GLY A 258 11.83 -10.45 -0.89
C GLY A 258 10.56 -10.47 -0.02
N LEU A 259 9.54 -9.69 -0.39
CA LEU A 259 8.19 -9.76 0.20
C LEU A 259 7.40 -10.89 -0.47
N THR A 260 6.82 -11.77 0.34
CA THR A 260 5.86 -12.80 -0.10
C THR A 260 4.47 -12.42 0.40
N PHE A 261 3.45 -12.65 -0.44
CA PHE A 261 2.05 -12.42 -0.12
C PHE A 261 1.27 -13.73 0.06
N THR A 262 1.93 -14.87 -0.21
CA THR A 262 1.42 -16.20 0.09
C THR A 262 1.18 -16.35 1.58
N ARG A 263 -0.09 -16.60 1.93
CA ARG A 263 -0.51 -16.73 3.33
C ARG A 263 -1.81 -17.54 3.46
N GLY A 264 -2.07 -18.04 4.66
CA GLY A 264 -3.28 -18.77 5.02
C GLY A 264 -4.51 -17.89 5.24
N GLU A 265 -5.62 -18.53 5.55
CA GLU A 265 -6.85 -17.85 5.98
C GLU A 265 -6.60 -17.05 7.27
N ASP A 266 -7.21 -15.87 7.34
CA ASP A 266 -7.08 -14.89 8.41
C ASP A 266 -5.66 -14.38 8.66
N GLU A 267 -4.67 -14.73 7.84
CA GLU A 267 -3.31 -14.16 7.94
C GLU A 267 -3.22 -12.85 7.14
N ASN A 268 -2.37 -11.92 7.58
CA ASN A 268 -2.05 -10.70 6.81
C ASN A 268 -0.55 -10.58 6.51
N THR A 269 -0.24 -10.03 5.36
CA THR A 269 1.10 -9.60 4.95
C THR A 269 1.38 -8.22 5.53
N ALA A 270 2.42 -8.14 6.35
CA ALA A 270 2.95 -6.89 6.86
C ALA A 270 4.43 -6.76 6.52
N VAL A 271 4.91 -5.53 6.52
CA VAL A 271 6.33 -5.23 6.33
C VAL A 271 6.77 -4.16 7.31
N ILE A 272 7.93 -4.37 7.91
CA ILE A 272 8.63 -3.34 8.68
C ILE A 272 9.79 -2.85 7.81
N ILE A 273 9.86 -1.54 7.61
CA ILE A 273 10.87 -0.88 6.77
C ILE A 273 11.75 0.00 7.65
N LEU A 274 13.06 -0.13 7.51
CA LEU A 274 14.05 0.77 8.08
C LEU A 274 14.78 1.50 6.95
N LYS A 275 14.89 2.83 7.06
CA LYS A 275 15.78 3.63 6.21
C LYS A 275 17.02 4.00 7.01
N LEU A 276 18.18 3.57 6.54
CA LEU A 276 19.47 3.87 7.12
C LEU A 276 20.17 4.93 6.28
N GLN A 277 20.68 5.97 6.94
CA GLN A 277 21.48 7.02 6.31
C GLN A 277 22.93 6.94 6.82
N PRO A 278 23.93 7.38 6.02
CA PRO A 278 25.26 7.62 6.54
C PRO A 278 25.22 8.59 7.74
N GLN A 279 26.01 8.32 8.76
CA GLN A 279 26.16 9.26 9.88
C GLN A 279 26.70 10.61 9.41
N PRO A 280 26.45 11.72 10.16
CA PRO A 280 27.03 13.02 9.84
C PRO A 280 28.56 12.93 9.68
N GLY A 281 29.06 13.37 8.52
CA GLY A 281 30.49 13.32 8.19
C GLY A 281 30.97 11.99 7.58
N GLN A 282 30.12 10.98 7.46
CA GLN A 282 30.39 9.76 6.70
C GLN A 282 29.88 9.91 5.26
N THR A 283 30.59 9.30 4.32
CA THR A 283 30.18 9.17 2.92
C THR A 283 29.54 7.81 2.68
N GLY A 284 28.46 7.77 1.92
CA GLY A 284 27.83 6.53 1.46
C GLY A 284 26.42 6.76 0.94
N GLU A 285 25.82 5.71 0.39
CA GLU A 285 24.42 5.67 -0.04
C GLU A 285 23.51 5.43 1.15
N ALA A 286 22.24 5.82 1.10
CA ALA A 286 21.26 5.32 2.06
C ALA A 286 20.97 3.84 1.77
N GLU A 287 20.45 3.11 2.76
CA GLU A 287 20.13 1.69 2.61
C GLU A 287 18.75 1.42 3.21
N ILE A 288 17.92 0.70 2.47
CA ILE A 288 16.60 0.29 2.90
C ILE A 288 16.68 -1.16 3.34
N LEU A 289 16.23 -1.42 4.57
CA LEU A 289 16.11 -2.77 5.10
C LEU A 289 14.64 -3.09 5.34
N ILE A 290 14.27 -4.33 5.07
CA ILE A 290 12.91 -4.80 5.26
C ILE A 290 12.88 -6.04 6.14
N ARG A 291 11.82 -6.17 6.92
CA ARG A 291 11.43 -7.39 7.61
C ARG A 291 10.02 -7.74 7.16
N PRO A 292 9.86 -8.72 6.25
CA PRO A 292 8.55 -9.28 5.94
C PRO A 292 7.98 -9.97 7.18
N VAL A 293 6.69 -9.79 7.44
CA VAL A 293 6.00 -10.41 8.59
C VAL A 293 4.64 -10.93 8.14
N ILE A 294 4.33 -12.18 8.48
CA ILE A 294 2.98 -12.73 8.33
C ILE A 294 2.28 -12.64 9.69
N LEU A 295 1.30 -11.74 9.79
CA LEU A 295 0.46 -11.57 10.97
C LEU A 295 -0.58 -12.70 10.98
N GLY A 296 -0.36 -13.68 11.83
CA GLY A 296 -1.19 -14.88 11.89
C GLY A 296 -1.38 -15.39 13.31
N PRO A 297 -2.22 -16.42 13.51
CA PRO A 297 -2.40 -17.05 14.82
C PRO A 297 -1.09 -17.63 15.40
N ALA A 298 -0.14 -18.00 14.53
CA ALA A 298 1.18 -18.50 14.94
C ALA A 298 2.13 -17.41 15.46
N LEU A 299 1.88 -16.13 15.14
CA LEU A 299 2.70 -15.03 15.61
C LEU A 299 2.23 -14.62 17.01
N GLU A 300 3.15 -14.61 17.97
CA GLU A 300 2.86 -14.21 19.35
C GLU A 300 3.02 -12.70 19.54
N ASN A 301 4.10 -12.11 19.00
CA ASN A 301 4.40 -10.68 19.05
C ASN A 301 5.33 -10.26 17.89
N LEU A 302 5.64 -8.97 17.79
CA LEU A 302 6.52 -8.41 16.75
C LEU A 302 7.98 -8.20 17.22
N ASP A 303 8.39 -8.81 18.33
CA ASP A 303 9.75 -8.65 18.84
C ASP A 303 10.78 -9.09 17.80
N GLY A 304 11.95 -8.48 17.85
CA GLY A 304 12.99 -8.77 16.88
C GLY A 304 14.30 -8.03 17.13
N THR A 305 15.24 -8.25 16.23
CA THR A 305 16.57 -7.67 16.24
C THR A 305 16.95 -7.25 14.82
N MET A 306 18.11 -6.60 14.71
CA MET A 306 18.69 -6.24 13.40
C MET A 306 18.87 -7.46 12.48
N ALA A 307 19.04 -8.68 13.02
CA ALA A 307 19.23 -9.89 12.23
C ALA A 307 17.97 -10.37 11.49
N ASP A 308 16.79 -9.88 11.88
CA ASP A 308 15.53 -10.22 11.22
C ASP A 308 15.28 -9.40 9.95
N PHE A 309 16.14 -8.41 9.68
CA PHE A 309 16.05 -7.54 8.52
C PHE A 309 16.93 -8.04 7.38
N VAL A 310 16.43 -7.89 6.16
CA VAL A 310 17.16 -8.13 4.91
C VAL A 310 17.33 -6.82 4.16
N SER A 311 18.46 -6.68 3.46
CA SER A 311 18.69 -5.50 2.61
C SER A 311 17.75 -5.54 1.41
N ALA A 312 16.94 -4.49 1.25
CA ALA A 312 16.14 -4.29 0.04
C ALA A 312 16.96 -3.65 -1.07
N GLY A 313 17.99 -2.88 -0.69
CA GLY A 313 18.95 -2.25 -1.57
C GLY A 313 19.37 -0.88 -1.05
N ARG A 314 20.21 -0.21 -1.82
CA ARG A 314 20.77 1.11 -1.57
C ARG A 314 20.12 2.14 -2.46
N VAL A 315 19.88 3.30 -1.88
CA VAL A 315 19.30 4.45 -2.57
C VAL A 315 20.28 5.61 -2.52
N ASP A 316 20.41 6.29 -3.65
CA ASP A 316 21.22 7.50 -3.72
C ASP A 316 20.55 8.62 -2.92
N ARG A 317 21.27 9.72 -2.74
CA ARG A 317 20.76 10.88 -2.02
C ARG A 317 20.39 12.00 -2.98
#